data_AF-A0AB34JCN5-F1
#
_entry.id   AF-A0AB34JCN5-F1
#
_cell.length_a   1.000
_cell.length_b   1.000
_cell.length_c   1.000
_cell.angle_alpha   90.00
_cell.angle_beta   90.00
_cell.angle_gamma   90.00
#
_symmetry.space_group_name_H-M   'P 1'
#
loop_
_entity.id
_entity.type
_entity.pdbx_description
1 polymer ?
#
loop_
_entity_poly.entity_id
_entity_poly.type
_entity_poly.pdbx_seq_one_letter_code
_entity_poly.pdbx_strand_id
1 'polypeptide(L)'
;MRWLWAHGADWRPYDDATSAQLEQAFSDPDVRHTRVHVSPLAAYDVDLQQMLQIHPTTRASRPIRRESREPFEEWDVLTDSGWQPFDPAAASLLTAASRYRRGAIQLRVPPAVYEVDLRRLSQTNVRTRRERPVRRRLFHERFAPAAADLPRLTAWEVVPAGGWEAGAIDPIVCSALGEEGEEVVRLPCDSEATRCVFNRSTVERALEAAGRCPRCGAPYGTQGAQPAGSMRAWAEGEGCEGHEGCGAIVVAYDFPAGVQRAGQPEPGRAYAAARRRCFLPDDATGRRAVRLLREAFVRGVLFRVGKSLTTGEESAVVWNLHQKTSRKGGPTRHGWPDETYLMRLESECAAVNVMLDD
;
A
#
# COMPACT_ATOMS: atom_id res chain seq x y z
N MET A 1 11.27 -3.15 14.20
CA MET A 1 9.81 -3.18 13.98
C MET A 1 9.12 -2.54 15.17
N ARG A 2 8.07 -1.76 14.97
CA ARG A 2 7.29 -1.16 16.05
C ARG A 2 6.01 -1.95 16.23
N TRP A 3 5.69 -2.32 17.46
CA TRP A 3 4.43 -2.99 17.77
C TRP A 3 3.46 -1.98 18.37
N LEU A 4 2.18 -2.08 18.03
CA LEU A 4 1.11 -1.22 18.53
C LEU A 4 -0.05 -2.05 19.05
N TRP A 5 -0.83 -1.49 19.97
CA TRP A 5 -2.05 -2.07 20.51
C TRP A 5 -3.21 -1.06 20.44
N ALA A 6 -4.42 -1.57 20.25
CA ALA A 6 -5.63 -0.75 20.11
C ALA A 6 -6.11 -0.20 21.46
N HIS A 7 -6.34 1.11 21.54
CA HIS A 7 -6.87 1.81 22.70
C HIS A 7 -8.00 2.76 22.26
N GLY A 8 -9.25 2.27 22.31
CA GLY A 8 -10.36 3.00 21.69
C GLY A 8 -10.21 3.03 20.17
N ALA A 9 -10.24 4.22 19.57
CA ALA A 9 -9.97 4.42 18.15
C ALA A 9 -8.46 4.54 17.82
N ASP A 10 -7.63 4.78 18.84
CA ASP A 10 -6.19 5.03 18.67
C ASP A 10 -5.35 3.75 18.70
N TRP A 11 -4.19 3.82 18.05
CA TRP A 11 -3.13 2.82 18.19
C TRP A 11 -1.99 3.35 19.04
N ARG A 12 -1.79 2.74 20.20
CA ARG A 12 -0.71 3.12 21.10
C ARG A 12 0.50 2.22 20.89
N PRO A 13 1.71 2.79 20.83
CA PRO A 13 2.91 2.00 20.69
C PRO A 13 3.18 1.22 21.98
N TYR A 14 3.68 0.00 21.83
CA TYR A 14 4.47 -0.61 22.89
C TYR A 14 5.80 0.15 23.00
N ASP A 15 6.43 0.09 24.18
CA ASP A 15 7.80 0.56 24.32
C ASP A 15 8.77 -0.28 23.47
N ASP A 16 10.00 0.21 23.34
CA ASP A 16 10.98 -0.41 22.44
C ASP A 16 11.40 -1.82 22.94
N ALA A 17 11.44 -2.05 24.25
CA ALA A 17 11.79 -3.35 24.84
C ALA A 17 10.72 -4.41 24.57
N THR A 18 9.46 -4.05 24.82
CA THR A 18 8.29 -4.90 24.56
C THR A 18 8.11 -5.14 23.06
N SER A 19 8.33 -4.12 22.23
CA SER A 19 8.32 -4.27 20.78
C SER A 19 9.40 -5.25 20.29
N ALA A 20 10.61 -5.21 20.86
CA ALA A 20 11.68 -6.15 20.51
C ALA A 20 11.35 -7.58 20.95
N GLN A 21 10.76 -7.75 22.14
CA GLN A 21 10.31 -9.05 22.63
C GLN A 21 9.21 -9.66 21.74
N LEU A 22 8.20 -8.86 21.37
CA LEU A 22 7.13 -9.27 20.46
C LEU A 22 7.68 -9.64 19.09
N GLU A 23 8.63 -8.87 18.58
CA GLU A 23 9.28 -9.15 17.30
C GLU A 23 10.05 -10.47 17.31
N GLN A 24 10.81 -10.72 18.39
CA GLN A 24 11.55 -11.94 18.55
C GLN A 24 10.62 -13.15 18.65
N ALA A 25 9.55 -13.05 19.44
CA ALA A 25 8.56 -14.11 19.60
C ALA A 25 7.78 -14.35 18.29
N PHE A 26 7.42 -13.31 17.54
CA PHE A 26 6.72 -13.44 16.26
C PHE A 26 7.60 -14.06 15.15
N SER A 27 8.91 -13.86 15.23
CA SER A 27 9.86 -14.40 14.24
C SER A 27 10.14 -15.89 14.44
N ASP A 28 9.76 -16.45 15.59
CA ASP A 28 9.91 -17.86 15.92
C ASP A 28 8.59 -18.61 15.60
N PRO A 29 8.58 -19.52 14.60
CA PRO A 29 7.37 -20.21 14.17
C PRO A 29 6.78 -21.15 15.23
N ASP A 30 7.57 -21.55 16.24
CA ASP A 30 7.12 -22.44 17.32
C ASP A 30 6.42 -21.65 18.45
N VAL A 31 6.51 -20.32 18.45
CA VAL A 31 5.97 -19.45 19.49
C VAL A 31 4.62 -18.88 19.07
N ARG A 32 3.54 -19.40 19.65
CA ARG A 32 2.16 -18.91 19.40
C ARG A 32 1.68 -17.87 20.39
N HIS A 33 2.17 -17.97 21.63
CA HIS A 33 1.77 -17.08 22.72
C HIS A 33 3.01 -16.53 23.40
N THR A 34 2.98 -15.26 23.78
CA THR A 34 4.04 -14.63 24.58
C THR A 34 3.43 -13.69 25.61
N ARG A 35 4.08 -13.52 26.75
CA ARG A 35 3.60 -12.62 27.81
C ARG A 35 4.42 -11.34 27.81
N VAL A 36 3.74 -10.20 27.72
CA VAL A 36 4.37 -8.87 27.65
C VAL A 36 3.99 -8.01 28.84
N HIS A 37 4.93 -7.19 29.29
CA HIS A 37 4.73 -6.22 30.36
C HIS A 37 4.61 -4.82 29.76
N VAL A 38 3.43 -4.22 29.87
CA VAL A 38 3.17 -2.88 29.33
C VAL A 38 3.42 -1.81 30.39
N SER A 39 3.49 -2.22 31.65
CA SER A 39 4.00 -1.46 32.78
C SER A 39 4.46 -2.43 33.88
N PRO A 40 5.15 -1.95 34.93
CA PRO A 40 5.53 -2.81 36.07
C PRO A 40 4.35 -3.52 36.76
N LEU A 41 3.14 -3.00 36.58
CA LEU A 41 1.92 -3.50 37.22
C LEU A 41 0.94 -4.16 36.23
N ALA A 42 1.25 -4.17 34.93
CA ALA A 42 0.31 -4.64 33.90
C ALA A 42 1.00 -5.60 32.92
N ALA A 43 0.70 -6.89 33.08
CA ALA A 43 1.11 -7.97 32.18
C ALA A 43 -0.08 -8.47 31.35
N TYR A 44 0.19 -8.79 30.09
CA TYR A 44 -0.82 -9.30 29.16
C TYR A 44 -0.30 -10.51 28.41
N ASP A 45 -1.21 -11.43 28.11
CA ASP A 45 -0.95 -12.53 27.20
C ASP A 45 -1.15 -12.04 25.77
N VAL A 46 -0.23 -12.37 24.88
CA VAL A 46 -0.32 -12.00 23.46
C VAL A 46 -0.43 -13.27 22.65
N ASP A 47 -1.50 -13.38 21.87
CA ASP A 47 -1.68 -14.36 20.82
C ASP A 47 -1.11 -13.76 19.52
N LEU A 48 0.00 -14.33 19.05
CA LEU A 48 0.73 -13.86 17.88
C LEU A 48 0.12 -14.35 16.56
N GLN A 49 -0.75 -15.36 16.61
CA GLN A 49 -1.44 -15.89 15.44
C GLN A 49 -2.72 -15.09 15.17
N GLN A 50 -3.48 -14.79 16.22
CA GLN A 50 -4.69 -13.96 16.15
C GLN A 50 -4.40 -12.46 16.23
N MET A 51 -3.14 -12.08 16.54
CA MET A 51 -2.71 -10.70 16.71
C MET A 51 -3.54 -9.97 17.79
N LEU A 52 -3.67 -10.60 18.96
CA LEU A 52 -4.45 -10.10 20.09
C LEU A 52 -3.60 -9.96 21.35
N GLN A 53 -3.81 -8.88 22.09
CA GLN A 53 -3.39 -8.72 23.47
C GLN A 53 -4.58 -9.04 24.37
N ILE A 54 -4.41 -9.94 25.33
CA ILE A 54 -5.45 -10.52 26.18
C ILE A 54 -5.10 -10.25 27.64
N HIS A 55 -6.06 -9.68 28.37
CA HIS A 55 -5.92 -9.51 29.81
C HIS A 55 -5.96 -10.88 30.51
N PRO A 56 -5.00 -11.21 31.38
CA PRO A 56 -4.86 -12.56 31.94
C PRO A 56 -6.09 -12.98 32.77
N THR A 57 -6.63 -12.06 33.58
CA THR A 57 -7.78 -12.35 34.45
C THR A 57 -9.13 -12.16 33.77
N THR A 58 -9.40 -10.99 33.19
CA THR A 58 -10.72 -10.66 32.62
C THR A 58 -10.95 -11.23 31.23
N ARG A 59 -9.90 -11.77 30.57
CA ARG A 59 -9.92 -12.27 29.20
C ARG A 59 -10.34 -11.24 28.14
N ALA A 60 -10.49 -9.98 28.53
CA ALA A 60 -10.73 -8.88 27.60
C ALA A 60 -9.53 -8.77 26.65
N SER A 61 -9.81 -8.80 25.35
CA SER A 61 -8.79 -8.76 24.30
C SER A 61 -8.87 -7.49 23.48
N ARG A 62 -7.73 -7.07 22.93
CA ARG A 62 -7.62 -5.95 22.00
C ARG A 62 -6.63 -6.27 20.88
N PRO A 63 -6.88 -5.79 19.64
CA PRO A 63 -5.98 -6.00 18.52
C PRO A 63 -4.57 -5.43 18.76
N ILE A 64 -3.57 -6.11 18.22
CA ILE A 64 -2.19 -5.63 18.10
C ILE A 64 -1.75 -5.66 16.64
N ARG A 65 -0.79 -4.81 16.27
CA ARG A 65 -0.22 -4.81 14.91
C ARG A 65 1.27 -4.51 14.91
N ARG A 66 1.94 -5.05 13.91
CA ARG A 66 3.37 -4.83 13.63
C ARG A 66 3.50 -3.81 12.50
N GLU A 67 4.27 -2.76 12.73
CA GLU A 67 4.54 -1.70 11.77
C GLU A 67 6.06 -1.61 11.49
N SER A 68 6.41 -1.49 10.21
CA SER A 68 7.80 -1.26 9.80
C SER A 68 8.26 0.14 10.18
N ARG A 69 9.33 0.20 10.97
CA ARG A 69 10.08 1.43 11.28
C ARG A 69 11.34 1.60 10.42
N GLU A 70 11.66 0.62 9.58
CA GLU A 70 12.90 0.62 8.80
C GLU A 70 12.68 1.41 7.51
N PRO A 71 13.39 2.53 7.30
CA PRO A 71 13.43 3.14 5.99
C PRO A 71 14.06 2.14 5.02
N PHE A 72 13.42 1.89 3.87
CA PHE A 72 14.09 1.14 2.82
C PHE A 72 15.04 2.08 2.08
N GLU A 73 16.25 1.60 1.79
CA GLU A 73 17.28 2.38 1.12
C GLU A 73 17.19 2.10 -0.38
N GLU A 74 17.01 3.11 -1.23
CA GLU A 74 17.36 2.96 -2.66
C GLU A 74 18.71 3.59 -2.92
N TRP A 75 19.48 2.89 -3.74
CA TRP A 75 20.77 3.33 -4.22
C TRP A 75 20.60 3.75 -5.67
N ASP A 76 21.09 4.93 -6.03
CA ASP A 76 21.16 5.38 -7.42
C ASP A 76 22.59 5.70 -7.81
N VAL A 77 22.89 5.58 -9.10
CA VAL A 77 24.11 6.08 -9.72
C VAL A 77 23.78 7.18 -10.73
N LEU A 78 24.63 8.21 -10.79
CA LEU A 78 24.52 9.26 -11.79
C LEU A 78 25.06 8.77 -13.14
N THR A 79 24.20 8.76 -14.14
CA THR A 79 24.51 8.42 -15.53
C THR A 79 24.39 9.65 -16.44
N ASP A 80 24.77 9.51 -17.70
CA ASP A 80 24.61 10.56 -18.72
C ASP A 80 23.12 10.92 -18.94
N SER A 81 22.19 10.06 -18.55
CA SER A 81 20.73 10.28 -18.56
C SER A 81 20.16 10.69 -17.20
N GLY A 82 21.01 11.11 -16.26
CA GLY A 82 20.63 11.47 -14.90
C GLY A 82 20.74 10.32 -13.90
N TRP A 83 20.16 10.50 -12.71
CA TRP A 83 20.16 9.49 -11.64
C TRP A 83 19.33 8.27 -12.04
N GLN A 84 19.97 7.10 -12.06
CA GLN A 84 19.35 5.82 -12.36
C GLN A 84 19.48 4.88 -11.15
N PRO A 85 18.43 4.12 -10.81
CA PRO A 85 18.50 3.16 -9.72
C PRO A 85 19.47 2.04 -10.05
N PHE A 86 20.16 1.52 -9.02
CA PHE A 86 20.84 0.23 -9.16
C PHE A 86 19.82 -0.89 -9.38
N ASP A 87 20.22 -1.95 -10.07
CA ASP A 87 19.39 -3.15 -10.15
C ASP A 87 19.13 -3.74 -8.75
N PRO A 88 18.03 -4.48 -8.55
CA PRO A 88 17.64 -4.95 -7.22
C PRO A 88 18.70 -5.81 -6.50
N ALA A 89 19.48 -6.60 -7.23
CA ALA A 89 20.52 -7.44 -6.65
C ALA A 89 21.70 -6.58 -6.17
N ALA A 90 22.16 -5.64 -6.99
CA ALA A 90 23.19 -4.68 -6.61
C ALA A 90 22.76 -3.78 -5.44
N ALA A 91 21.52 -3.27 -5.45
CA ALA A 91 20.98 -2.45 -4.37
C ALA A 91 20.91 -3.22 -3.04
N SER A 92 20.58 -4.52 -3.09
CA SER A 92 20.56 -5.39 -1.91
C SER A 92 21.97 -5.56 -1.32
N LEU A 93 22.99 -5.75 -2.16
CA LEU A 93 24.38 -5.85 -1.74
C LEU A 93 24.90 -4.53 -1.15
N LEU A 94 24.56 -3.39 -1.75
CA LEU A 94 24.91 -2.06 -1.25
C LEU A 94 24.29 -1.78 0.12
N THR A 95 23.00 -2.10 0.28
CA THR A 95 22.28 -1.97 1.55
C THR A 95 22.90 -2.85 2.64
N ALA A 96 23.18 -4.12 2.33
CA ALA A 96 23.86 -5.02 3.27
C ALA A 96 25.25 -4.48 3.66
N ALA A 97 26.05 -4.07 2.69
CA ALA A 97 27.39 -3.54 2.91
C ALA A 97 27.39 -2.25 3.76
N SER A 98 26.44 -1.35 3.51
CA SER A 98 26.20 -0.14 4.30
C SER A 98 25.84 -0.48 5.76
N ARG A 99 24.88 -1.40 5.97
CA ARG A 99 24.47 -1.87 7.30
C ARG A 99 25.62 -2.48 8.10
N TYR A 100 26.48 -3.26 7.45
CA TYR A 100 27.68 -3.85 8.05
C TYR A 100 28.90 -2.91 8.05
N ARG A 101 28.72 -1.60 7.77
CA ARG A 101 29.78 -0.57 7.77
C ARG A 101 31.00 -0.91 6.91
N ARG A 102 30.80 -1.61 5.79
CA ARG A 102 31.88 -1.85 4.83
C ARG A 102 32.25 -0.54 4.13
N GLY A 103 33.55 -0.34 3.89
CA GLY A 103 34.05 0.87 3.22
C GLY A 103 33.77 0.90 1.71
N ALA A 104 33.91 -0.24 1.04
CA ALA A 104 33.65 -0.39 -0.38
C ALA A 104 33.21 -1.82 -0.72
N ILE A 105 32.52 -1.99 -1.86
CA ILE A 105 32.19 -3.30 -2.43
C ILE A 105 32.41 -3.35 -3.94
N GLN A 106 32.65 -4.55 -4.48
CA GLN A 106 32.63 -4.77 -5.92
C GLN A 106 31.27 -5.27 -6.37
N LEU A 107 30.70 -4.62 -7.38
CA LEU A 107 29.46 -5.00 -8.06
C LEU A 107 29.79 -5.46 -9.47
N ARG A 108 29.29 -6.64 -9.84
CA ARG A 108 29.40 -7.17 -11.20
C ARG A 108 28.08 -6.90 -11.93
N VAL A 109 28.13 -6.00 -12.90
CA VAL A 109 27.00 -5.67 -13.77
C VAL A 109 27.47 -5.95 -15.21
N PRO A 110 27.22 -7.15 -15.75
CA PRO A 110 27.75 -7.55 -17.04
C PRO A 110 27.48 -6.52 -18.14
N PRO A 111 28.49 -6.17 -18.95
CA PRO A 111 29.82 -6.78 -19.05
C PRO A 111 30.90 -6.20 -18.12
N ALA A 112 30.55 -5.28 -17.21
CA ALA A 112 31.51 -4.51 -16.43
C ALA A 112 31.55 -4.90 -14.94
N VAL A 113 32.68 -4.57 -14.30
CA VAL A 113 32.85 -4.66 -12.85
C VAL A 113 33.08 -3.26 -12.33
N TYR A 114 32.38 -2.92 -11.25
CA TYR A 114 32.43 -1.62 -10.62
C TYR A 114 32.84 -1.76 -9.15
N GLU A 115 33.66 -0.85 -8.68
CA GLU A 115 33.93 -0.67 -7.25
C GLU A 115 33.08 0.49 -6.74
N VAL A 116 32.27 0.24 -5.72
CA VAL A 116 31.44 1.26 -5.08
C VAL A 116 32.02 1.58 -3.71
N ASP A 117 32.50 2.81 -3.53
CA ASP A 117 32.93 3.38 -2.26
C ASP A 117 31.69 3.92 -1.53
N LEU A 118 31.37 3.31 -0.39
CA LEU A 118 30.18 3.63 0.40
C LEU A 118 30.40 4.84 1.33
N ARG A 119 31.65 5.26 1.53
CA ARG A 119 32.00 6.44 2.33
C ARG A 119 31.98 7.70 1.48
N ARG A 120 32.54 7.61 0.27
CA ARG A 120 32.55 8.70 -0.72
C ARG A 120 31.26 8.76 -1.54
N LEU A 121 30.45 7.71 -1.48
CA LEU A 121 29.27 7.52 -2.32
C LEU A 121 29.64 7.70 -3.79
N SER A 122 30.55 6.86 -4.28
CA SER A 122 30.94 6.88 -5.69
C SER A 122 31.13 5.46 -6.24
N GLN A 123 30.85 5.31 -7.53
CA GLN A 123 31.05 4.10 -8.31
C GLN A 123 32.19 4.33 -9.31
N THR A 124 33.18 3.45 -9.35
CA THR A 124 34.29 3.49 -10.31
C THR A 124 34.27 2.23 -11.17
N ASN A 125 34.28 2.40 -12.50
CA ASN A 125 34.49 1.26 -13.39
C ASN A 125 35.93 0.75 -13.26
N VAL A 126 36.12 -0.52 -12.90
CA VAL A 126 37.46 -1.05 -12.59
C VAL A 126 38.38 -1.03 -13.81
N ARG A 127 37.82 -1.15 -15.03
CA ARG A 127 38.58 -1.14 -16.29
C ARG A 127 38.85 0.27 -16.81
N THR A 128 37.81 1.11 -16.91
CA THR A 128 37.94 2.44 -17.54
C THR A 128 38.30 3.55 -16.56
N ARG A 129 38.30 3.27 -15.25
CA ARG A 129 38.53 4.24 -14.17
C ARG A 129 37.56 5.42 -14.16
N ARG A 130 36.47 5.37 -14.94
CA ARG A 130 35.41 6.37 -14.93
C ARG A 130 34.67 6.31 -13.60
N GLU A 131 34.70 7.40 -12.85
CA GLU A 131 33.98 7.58 -11.58
C GLU A 131 32.61 8.24 -11.82
N ARG A 132 31.61 7.82 -11.05
CA ARG A 132 30.23 8.32 -11.09
C ARG A 132 29.73 8.50 -9.65
N PRO A 133 29.06 9.62 -9.33
CA PRO A 133 28.39 9.79 -8.04
C PRO A 133 27.35 8.69 -7.79
N VAL A 134 27.30 8.24 -6.56
CA VAL A 134 26.25 7.37 -6.02
C VAL A 134 25.49 8.17 -4.97
N ARG A 135 24.21 7.87 -4.77
CA ARG A 135 23.47 8.41 -3.64
C ARG A 135 22.64 7.32 -2.99
N ARG A 136 22.50 7.43 -1.68
CA ARG A 136 21.58 6.65 -0.88
C ARG A 136 20.38 7.52 -0.54
N ARG A 137 19.19 7.08 -0.95
CA ARG A 137 17.92 7.71 -0.59
C ARG A 137 17.25 6.85 0.48
N LEU A 138 17.02 7.44 1.64
CA LEU A 138 16.28 6.81 2.73
C LEU A 138 14.80 7.09 2.52
N PHE A 139 14.04 6.06 2.21
CA PHE A 139 12.60 6.17 2.05
C PHE A 139 11.93 5.60 3.27
N HIS A 140 10.91 6.26 3.77
CA HIS A 140 10.30 5.80 4.99
C HIS A 140 9.39 4.58 4.75
N GLU A 141 8.86 4.34 3.53
CA GLU A 141 7.77 3.37 3.36
C GLU A 141 7.62 2.78 1.94
N ARG A 142 7.77 1.45 1.79
CA ARG A 142 7.50 0.72 0.54
C ARG A 142 6.14 0.05 0.67
N PHE A 143 5.17 0.47 -0.14
CA PHE A 143 3.88 -0.20 -0.24
C PHE A 143 3.89 -1.14 -1.45
N ALA A 144 3.97 -2.44 -1.17
CA ALA A 144 3.53 -3.44 -2.12
C ALA A 144 2.06 -3.76 -1.79
N PRO A 145 1.14 -3.75 -2.77
CA PRO A 145 -0.21 -4.21 -2.51
C PRO A 145 -0.16 -5.71 -2.20
N ALA A 146 -0.56 -6.09 -0.99
CA ALA A 146 -0.92 -7.47 -0.71
C ALA A 146 -2.17 -7.81 -1.52
N ALA A 147 -2.25 -9.03 -2.08
CA ALA A 147 -3.47 -9.52 -2.69
C ALA A 147 -4.62 -9.44 -1.66
N ALA A 148 -5.77 -8.89 -2.05
CA ALA A 148 -6.93 -8.75 -1.19
C ALA A 148 -7.39 -10.12 -0.66
N ASP A 149 -7.26 -10.31 0.64
CA ASP A 149 -7.95 -11.36 1.39
C ASP A 149 -9.42 -10.92 1.55
N LEU A 150 -10.22 -11.15 0.50
CA LEU A 150 -11.63 -10.74 0.43
C LEU A 150 -12.47 -11.23 1.61
N PRO A 151 -12.36 -12.50 2.08
CA PRO A 151 -13.03 -12.94 3.30
C PRO A 151 -12.71 -12.07 4.51
N ARG A 152 -11.44 -11.69 4.68
CA ARG A 152 -11.01 -10.84 5.80
C ARG A 152 -11.48 -9.39 5.66
N LEU A 153 -11.50 -8.85 4.44
CA LEU A 153 -11.88 -7.46 4.17
C LEU A 153 -13.39 -7.24 4.27
N THR A 154 -14.18 -8.22 3.86
CA THR A 154 -15.64 -8.11 3.84
C THR A 154 -16.30 -8.66 5.10
N ALA A 155 -15.58 -9.50 5.86
CA ALA A 155 -16.12 -10.25 6.99
C ALA A 155 -17.41 -11.02 6.63
N TRP A 156 -17.51 -11.50 5.38
CA TRP A 156 -18.64 -12.32 4.97
C TRP A 156 -18.70 -13.62 5.75
N GLU A 157 -19.89 -14.21 5.85
CA GLU A 157 -20.09 -15.54 6.40
C GLU A 157 -20.38 -16.55 5.28
N VAL A 158 -19.80 -17.74 5.36
CA VAL A 158 -20.19 -18.86 4.51
C VAL A 158 -21.52 -19.42 5.03
N VAL A 159 -22.52 -19.46 4.17
CA VAL A 159 -23.85 -19.98 4.50
C VAL A 159 -23.85 -21.49 4.28
N PRO A 160 -24.17 -22.31 5.30
CA PRO A 160 -24.29 -23.76 5.13
C PRO A 160 -25.38 -24.13 4.12
N ALA A 161 -25.23 -25.26 3.45
CA ALA A 161 -26.24 -25.79 2.53
C ALA A 161 -27.62 -25.89 3.22
N GLY A 162 -28.64 -25.27 2.61
CA GLY A 162 -29.98 -25.14 3.18
C GLY A 162 -30.20 -23.92 4.09
N GLY A 163 -29.19 -23.06 4.24
CA GLY A 163 -29.27 -21.79 4.99
C GLY A 163 -29.85 -20.60 4.20
N TRP A 164 -30.34 -20.84 2.98
CA TRP A 164 -31.03 -19.88 2.12
C TRP A 164 -32.39 -20.42 1.69
N GLU A 165 -33.29 -19.53 1.26
CA GLU A 165 -34.65 -19.89 0.84
C GLU A 165 -34.63 -20.85 -0.37
N ALA A 166 -35.53 -21.83 -0.37
CA ALA A 166 -35.63 -22.78 -1.46
C ALA A 166 -35.99 -22.06 -2.77
N GLY A 167 -35.19 -22.28 -3.82
CA GLY A 167 -35.34 -21.58 -5.09
C GLY A 167 -34.77 -20.16 -5.12
N ALA A 168 -34.03 -19.73 -4.08
CA ALA A 168 -33.31 -18.47 -4.12
C ALA A 168 -32.25 -18.46 -5.23
N ILE A 169 -32.15 -17.32 -5.91
CA ILE A 169 -31.24 -17.11 -7.02
C ILE A 169 -30.13 -16.13 -6.65
N ASP A 170 -28.96 -16.32 -7.26
CA ASP A 170 -27.88 -15.35 -7.22
C ASP A 170 -28.35 -14.05 -7.92
N PRO A 171 -28.32 -12.89 -7.24
CA PRO A 171 -28.86 -11.65 -7.80
C PRO A 171 -27.98 -11.01 -8.88
N ILE A 172 -26.77 -11.53 -9.12
CA ILE A 172 -25.82 -11.02 -10.13
C ILE A 172 -25.98 -11.80 -11.43
N VAL A 173 -26.01 -13.14 -11.35
CA VAL A 173 -26.04 -14.02 -12.53
C VAL A 173 -27.39 -14.71 -12.75
N CYS A 174 -28.35 -14.53 -11.84
CA CYS A 174 -29.69 -15.10 -11.89
C CYS A 174 -29.75 -16.64 -11.96
N SER A 175 -28.69 -17.34 -11.54
CA SER A 175 -28.65 -18.80 -11.38
C SER A 175 -29.08 -19.21 -9.97
N ALA A 176 -29.29 -20.50 -9.72
CA ALA A 176 -29.66 -20.96 -8.38
C ALA A 176 -28.49 -20.80 -7.39
N LEU A 177 -28.81 -20.39 -6.15
CA LEU A 177 -27.81 -20.36 -5.09
C LEU A 177 -27.35 -21.77 -4.72
N GLY A 178 -26.03 -21.98 -4.70
CA GLY A 178 -25.40 -23.26 -4.40
C GLY A 178 -25.61 -24.34 -5.45
N GLU A 179 -25.97 -23.96 -6.68
CA GLU A 179 -26.02 -24.85 -7.83
C GLU A 179 -24.68 -25.58 -8.00
N GLU A 180 -24.72 -26.87 -8.33
CA GLU A 180 -23.53 -27.74 -8.47
C GLU A 180 -22.60 -27.77 -7.25
N GLY A 181 -23.10 -27.42 -6.05
CA GLY A 181 -22.31 -27.40 -4.82
C GLY A 181 -21.45 -26.14 -4.67
N GLU A 182 -21.74 -25.07 -5.39
CA GLU A 182 -21.08 -23.78 -5.21
C GLU A 182 -21.27 -23.25 -3.79
N GLU A 183 -20.21 -22.66 -3.22
CA GLU A 183 -20.26 -22.07 -1.88
C GLU A 183 -21.12 -20.80 -1.91
N VAL A 184 -22.04 -20.66 -0.95
CA VAL A 184 -22.90 -19.48 -0.81
C VAL A 184 -22.38 -18.64 0.35
N VAL A 185 -22.31 -17.33 0.16
CA VAL A 185 -21.85 -16.39 1.20
C VAL A 185 -22.90 -15.32 1.45
N ARG A 186 -22.93 -14.82 2.68
CA ARG A 186 -23.75 -13.68 3.10
C ARG A 186 -22.85 -12.54 3.54
N LEU A 187 -23.08 -11.37 2.95
CA LEU A 187 -22.36 -10.15 3.31
C LEU A 187 -22.94 -9.51 4.59
N PRO A 188 -22.16 -8.81 5.43
CA PRO A 188 -22.64 -8.14 6.65
C PRO A 188 -23.77 -7.12 6.46
N CYS A 189 -23.94 -6.60 5.24
CA CYS A 189 -25.03 -5.68 4.87
C CYS A 189 -26.35 -6.40 4.57
N ASP A 190 -26.41 -7.71 4.71
CA ASP A 190 -27.66 -8.49 4.61
C ASP A 190 -28.69 -7.98 5.62
N SER A 191 -29.92 -7.85 5.16
CA SER A 191 -31.07 -7.52 6.00
C SER A 191 -32.33 -8.17 5.45
N GLU A 192 -33.40 -8.23 6.23
CA GLU A 192 -34.70 -8.70 5.76
C GLU A 192 -35.22 -7.87 4.57
N ALA A 193 -34.96 -6.56 4.56
CA ALA A 193 -35.34 -5.67 3.47
C ALA A 193 -34.49 -5.87 2.21
N THR A 194 -33.24 -6.34 2.35
CA THR A 194 -32.33 -6.57 1.22
C THR A 194 -31.39 -7.73 1.53
N ARG A 195 -31.79 -8.94 1.09
CA ARG A 195 -30.98 -10.16 1.17
C ARG A 195 -29.67 -10.06 0.37
N CYS A 196 -28.53 -9.86 1.02
CA CYS A 196 -27.22 -9.79 0.39
C CYS A 196 -26.51 -11.15 0.48
N VAL A 197 -27.13 -12.15 -0.13
CA VAL A 197 -26.65 -13.55 -0.22
C VAL A 197 -26.34 -13.86 -1.67
N PHE A 198 -25.18 -14.46 -1.92
CA PHE A 198 -24.65 -14.67 -3.27
C PHE A 198 -23.88 -15.98 -3.35
N ASN A 199 -23.75 -16.53 -4.55
CA ASN A 199 -22.70 -17.50 -4.83
C ASN A 199 -21.33 -16.83 -4.63
N ARG A 200 -20.37 -17.57 -4.07
CA ARG A 200 -19.07 -17.02 -3.70
C ARG A 200 -18.34 -16.43 -4.89
N SER A 201 -18.31 -17.13 -6.02
CA SER A 201 -17.54 -16.70 -7.19
C SER A 201 -18.09 -15.39 -7.79
N THR A 202 -19.41 -15.19 -7.74
CA THR A 202 -20.07 -14.03 -8.34
C THR A 202 -19.84 -12.78 -7.50
N VAL A 203 -19.94 -12.90 -6.17
CA VAL A 203 -19.72 -11.78 -5.25
C VAL A 203 -18.25 -11.46 -5.07
N GLU A 204 -17.34 -12.45 -5.13
CA GLU A 204 -15.90 -12.22 -5.22
C GLU A 204 -15.59 -11.31 -6.41
N ARG A 205 -16.06 -11.66 -7.61
CA ARG A 205 -15.85 -10.85 -8.82
C ARG A 205 -16.46 -9.45 -8.72
N ALA A 206 -17.67 -9.33 -8.20
CA ALA A 206 -18.34 -8.04 -8.05
C ALA A 206 -17.61 -7.13 -7.05
N LEU A 207 -17.14 -7.71 -5.94
CA LEU A 207 -16.37 -7.01 -4.93
C LEU A 207 -14.97 -6.65 -5.41
N GLU A 208 -14.28 -7.49 -6.18
CA GLU A 208 -13.02 -7.14 -6.83
C GLU A 208 -13.17 -5.97 -7.81
N ALA A 209 -14.30 -5.91 -8.54
CA ALA A 209 -14.55 -4.88 -9.53
C ALA A 209 -14.89 -3.52 -8.90
N ALA A 210 -15.78 -3.51 -7.89
CA ALA A 210 -16.40 -2.28 -7.39
C ALA A 210 -16.15 -1.98 -5.91
N GLY A 211 -15.71 -2.96 -5.12
CA GLY A 211 -15.59 -2.85 -3.66
C GLY A 211 -16.88 -2.46 -2.94
N ARG A 212 -18.01 -2.76 -3.57
CA ARG A 212 -19.36 -2.50 -3.07
C ARG A 212 -20.24 -3.73 -3.24
N CYS A 213 -21.19 -3.91 -2.35
CA CYS A 213 -22.25 -4.90 -2.49
C CYS A 213 -22.97 -4.68 -3.82
N PRO A 214 -23.04 -5.67 -4.72
CA PRO A 214 -23.74 -5.52 -5.99
C PRO A 214 -25.27 -5.39 -5.83
N ARG A 215 -25.82 -5.72 -4.65
CA ARG A 215 -27.26 -5.61 -4.39
C ARG A 215 -27.68 -4.30 -3.73
N CYS A 216 -27.00 -3.89 -2.66
CA CYS A 216 -27.39 -2.71 -1.88
C CYS A 216 -26.38 -1.54 -1.96
N GLY A 217 -25.23 -1.72 -2.62
CA GLY A 217 -24.20 -0.69 -2.76
C GLY A 217 -23.32 -0.46 -1.52
N ALA A 218 -23.52 -1.22 -0.43
CA ALA A 218 -22.72 -1.11 0.79
C ALA A 218 -21.22 -1.28 0.51
N PRO A 219 -20.35 -0.36 0.96
CA PRO A 219 -18.92 -0.42 0.69
C PRO A 219 -18.20 -1.46 1.57
N TYR A 220 -17.27 -2.21 0.98
CA TYR A 220 -16.49 -3.26 1.67
C TYR A 220 -14.97 -3.08 1.60
N GLY A 221 -14.49 -1.97 1.03
CA GLY A 221 -13.07 -1.61 1.08
C GLY A 221 -12.12 -2.64 0.46
N THR A 222 -12.56 -3.38 -0.56
CA THR A 222 -11.71 -4.34 -1.28
C THR A 222 -10.65 -3.61 -2.12
N GLN A 223 -9.64 -4.36 -2.56
CA GLN A 223 -8.57 -3.82 -3.40
C GLN A 223 -9.13 -3.45 -4.78
N GLY A 224 -9.39 -2.15 -4.99
CA GLY A 224 -10.00 -1.60 -6.20
C GLY A 224 -9.20 -1.89 -7.48
N ALA A 225 -9.71 -1.46 -8.65
CA ALA A 225 -9.19 -1.81 -9.98
C ALA A 225 -7.74 -1.38 -10.31
N GLN A 226 -7.00 -0.81 -9.35
CA GLN A 226 -5.59 -0.46 -9.49
C GLN A 226 -4.70 -1.69 -9.81
N PRO A 227 -3.81 -1.59 -10.81
CA PRO A 227 -2.76 -2.58 -11.06
C PRO A 227 -1.80 -2.77 -9.88
N ALA A 228 -1.18 -3.94 -9.80
CA ALA A 228 -0.07 -4.13 -8.86
C ALA A 228 1.08 -3.17 -9.19
N GLY A 229 1.59 -2.49 -8.17
CA GLY A 229 2.64 -1.48 -8.35
C GLY A 229 3.29 -1.14 -7.01
N SER A 230 4.10 -0.08 -7.02
CA SER A 230 4.72 0.43 -5.80
C SER A 230 4.51 1.93 -5.66
N MET A 231 4.34 2.39 -4.43
CA MET A 231 4.30 3.79 -4.04
C MET A 231 5.49 4.11 -3.13
N ARG A 232 6.12 5.26 -3.36
CA ARG A 232 7.24 5.79 -2.57
C ARG A 232 7.06 7.29 -2.35
N ALA A 233 7.45 7.80 -1.19
CA ALA A 233 7.45 9.23 -0.90
C ALA A 233 8.78 9.68 -0.27
N TRP A 234 9.26 10.86 -0.61
CA TRP A 234 10.47 11.48 -0.04
C TRP A 234 10.38 13.01 -0.06
N ALA A 235 11.07 13.66 0.88
CA ALA A 235 11.16 15.12 0.92
C ALA A 235 12.31 15.64 0.03
N GLU A 236 12.10 16.81 -0.58
CA GLU A 236 13.08 17.57 -1.35
C GLU A 236 13.04 19.05 -0.93
N GLY A 237 14.18 19.75 -1.05
CA GLY A 237 14.27 21.17 -0.67
C GLY A 237 13.58 22.15 -1.62
N GLU A 238 13.30 21.75 -2.86
CA GLU A 238 12.55 22.58 -3.82
C GLU A 238 11.05 22.55 -3.48
N GLY A 239 10.53 23.69 -3.00
CA GLY A 239 9.15 23.84 -2.54
C GLY A 239 8.08 23.91 -3.63
N CYS A 240 6.83 23.94 -3.19
CA CYS A 240 5.66 24.19 -4.02
C CYS A 240 5.25 25.67 -3.94
N GLU A 241 4.82 26.26 -5.06
CA GLU A 241 4.38 27.66 -5.12
C GLU A 241 3.20 27.90 -4.15
N GLY A 242 3.25 28.93 -3.31
CA GLY A 242 2.26 29.17 -2.24
C GLY A 242 2.50 28.40 -0.94
N HIS A 243 3.58 27.63 -0.85
CA HIS A 243 4.03 26.92 0.35
C HIS A 243 5.54 27.14 0.54
N GLU A 244 5.95 28.40 0.64
CA GLU A 244 7.36 28.78 0.76
C GLU A 244 7.96 28.33 2.11
N GLY A 245 9.22 27.88 2.07
CA GLY A 245 10.00 27.57 3.27
C GLY A 245 9.81 26.16 3.85
N CYS A 246 8.86 25.36 3.36
CA CYS A 246 8.68 23.98 3.82
C CYS A 246 9.34 22.92 2.91
N GLY A 247 9.68 23.25 1.66
CA GLY A 247 10.10 22.24 0.67
C GLY A 247 8.91 21.44 0.12
N ALA A 248 9.17 20.31 -0.54
CA ALA A 248 8.13 19.48 -1.13
C ALA A 248 8.35 17.98 -0.87
N ILE A 249 7.26 17.26 -0.63
CA ILE A 249 7.19 15.81 -0.67
C ILE A 249 6.92 15.37 -2.11
N VAL A 250 7.84 14.61 -2.68
CA VAL A 250 7.65 13.92 -3.95
C VAL A 250 7.07 12.54 -3.67
N VAL A 251 5.95 12.23 -4.29
CA VAL A 251 5.36 10.89 -4.26
C VAL A 251 5.47 10.28 -5.64
N ALA A 252 6.13 9.13 -5.74
CA ALA A 252 6.33 8.42 -7.00
C ALA A 252 5.70 7.04 -6.97
N TYR A 253 5.20 6.66 -8.15
CA TYR A 253 4.52 5.40 -8.39
C TYR A 253 5.18 4.70 -9.55
N ASP A 254 5.43 3.40 -9.41
CA ASP A 254 5.97 2.54 -10.45
C ASP A 254 5.07 1.31 -10.62
N PHE A 255 4.52 1.17 -11.82
CA PHE A 255 3.69 0.06 -12.24
C PHE A 255 4.42 -0.70 -13.36
N PRO A 256 4.78 -1.98 -13.16
CA PRO A 256 5.28 -2.80 -14.25
C PRO A 256 4.20 -3.02 -15.31
N ALA A 257 4.61 -3.40 -16.52
CA ALA A 257 3.67 -3.87 -17.53
C ALA A 257 3.00 -5.16 -17.04
N GLY A 258 1.74 -5.36 -17.42
CA GLY A 258 0.99 -6.51 -16.96
C GLY A 258 -0.21 -6.81 -17.83
N VAL A 259 -1.03 -7.75 -17.35
CA VAL A 259 -2.26 -8.18 -18.01
C VAL A 259 -3.44 -7.79 -17.13
N GLN A 260 -4.50 -7.30 -17.75
CA GLN A 260 -5.69 -6.86 -17.05
C GLN A 260 -6.38 -8.05 -16.35
N ARG A 261 -6.66 -7.90 -15.06
CA ARG A 261 -7.33 -8.93 -14.24
C ARG A 261 -8.85 -8.90 -14.41
N ALA A 262 -9.52 -9.90 -13.86
CA ALA A 262 -10.97 -9.85 -13.68
C ALA A 262 -11.36 -8.56 -12.95
N GLY A 263 -12.38 -7.85 -13.44
CA GLY A 263 -12.84 -6.56 -12.89
C GLY A 263 -12.18 -5.31 -13.49
N GLN A 264 -11.18 -5.44 -14.37
CA GLN A 264 -10.65 -4.32 -15.18
C GLN A 264 -11.38 -4.21 -16.53
N PRO A 265 -11.31 -3.06 -17.25
CA PRO A 265 -12.14 -2.80 -18.42
C PRO A 265 -12.07 -3.86 -19.52
N GLU A 266 -10.88 -4.42 -19.76
CA GLU A 266 -10.65 -5.44 -20.79
C GLU A 266 -9.83 -6.61 -20.22
N PRO A 267 -10.44 -7.51 -19.44
CA PRO A 267 -9.73 -8.63 -18.81
C PRO A 267 -8.96 -9.47 -19.84
N GLY A 268 -7.71 -9.80 -19.55
CA GLY A 268 -6.81 -10.53 -20.45
C GLY A 268 -6.02 -9.64 -21.42
N ARG A 269 -6.38 -8.36 -21.57
CA ARG A 269 -5.62 -7.40 -22.41
C ARG A 269 -4.39 -6.88 -21.66
N ALA A 270 -3.27 -6.71 -22.35
CA ALA A 270 -2.07 -6.13 -21.76
C ALA A 270 -2.21 -4.62 -21.49
N TYR A 271 -1.55 -4.13 -20.44
CA TYR A 271 -1.32 -2.70 -20.19
C TYR A 271 0.18 -2.42 -20.07
N ALA A 272 0.60 -1.24 -20.53
CA ALA A 272 1.99 -0.83 -20.50
C ALA A 272 2.46 -0.45 -19.09
N ALA A 273 3.78 -0.59 -18.86
CA ALA A 273 4.41 -0.09 -17.64
C ALA A 273 4.23 1.43 -17.52
N ALA A 274 4.03 1.93 -16.30
CA ALA A 274 3.80 3.34 -16.06
C ALA A 274 4.59 3.85 -14.85
N ARG A 275 5.18 5.05 -15.01
CA ARG A 275 5.81 5.80 -13.93
C ARG A 275 5.12 7.14 -13.78
N ARG A 276 4.78 7.49 -12.54
CA ARG A 276 4.04 8.71 -12.22
C ARG A 276 4.66 9.37 -11.01
N ARG A 277 4.56 10.70 -10.93
CA ARG A 277 4.97 11.48 -9.76
C ARG A 277 3.99 12.60 -9.47
N CYS A 278 3.82 12.93 -8.20
CA CYS A 278 3.17 14.14 -7.76
C CYS A 278 3.99 14.84 -6.66
N PHE A 279 3.64 16.11 -6.42
CA PHE A 279 4.35 17.03 -5.55
C PHE A 279 3.37 17.63 -4.55
N LEU A 280 3.68 17.49 -3.27
CA LEU A 280 2.90 18.02 -2.16
C LEU A 280 3.83 18.90 -1.31
N PRO A 281 3.35 19.98 -0.68
CA PRO A 281 4.19 20.76 0.24
C PRO A 281 4.61 19.91 1.45
N ASP A 282 5.84 20.06 1.96
CA ASP A 282 6.24 19.36 3.20
C ASP A 282 5.81 20.13 4.47
N ASP A 283 4.51 20.39 4.55
CA ASP A 283 3.83 21.00 5.67
C ASP A 283 2.70 20.09 6.20
N ALA A 284 1.86 20.60 7.10
CA ALA A 284 0.74 19.83 7.63
C ALA A 284 -0.25 19.40 6.53
N THR A 285 -0.50 20.28 5.56
CA THR A 285 -1.42 20.05 4.43
C THR A 285 -0.92 18.91 3.56
N GLY A 286 0.33 18.98 3.10
CA GLY A 286 0.87 17.94 2.24
C GLY A 286 1.14 16.63 2.96
N ARG A 287 1.52 16.64 4.25
CA ARG A 287 1.61 15.41 5.04
C ARG A 287 0.26 14.72 5.22
N ARG A 288 -0.84 15.47 5.39
CA ARG A 288 -2.20 14.90 5.41
C ARG A 288 -2.58 14.31 4.05
N ALA A 289 -2.29 15.02 2.97
CA ALA A 289 -2.49 14.51 1.61
C ALA A 289 -1.72 13.19 1.36
N VAL A 290 -0.44 13.10 1.74
CA VAL A 290 0.34 11.84 1.60
C VAL A 290 -0.33 10.66 2.30
N ARG A 291 -0.87 10.85 3.51
CA ARG A 291 -1.56 9.78 4.25
C ARG A 291 -2.81 9.31 3.50
N LEU A 292 -3.61 10.23 2.96
CA LEU A 292 -4.78 9.89 2.13
C LEU A 292 -4.37 9.11 0.88
N LEU A 293 -3.34 9.58 0.16
CA LEU A 293 -2.85 8.91 -1.04
C LEU A 293 -2.31 7.51 -0.74
N ARG A 294 -1.64 7.34 0.40
CA ARG A 294 -1.17 6.03 0.86
C ARG A 294 -2.34 5.09 1.08
N GLU A 295 -3.36 5.53 1.80
CA GLU A 295 -4.54 4.71 2.08
C GLU A 295 -5.28 4.35 0.78
N ALA A 296 -5.45 5.33 -0.13
CA ALA A 296 -6.03 5.09 -1.45
C ALA A 296 -5.21 4.10 -2.29
N PHE A 297 -3.88 4.16 -2.22
CA PHE A 297 -3.00 3.24 -2.93
C PHE A 297 -3.07 1.82 -2.36
N VAL A 298 -3.08 1.68 -1.03
CA VAL A 298 -3.20 0.38 -0.35
C VAL A 298 -4.56 -0.25 -0.64
N ARG A 299 -5.64 0.53 -0.63
CA ARG A 299 -6.99 0.08 -1.02
C ARG A 299 -7.15 -0.12 -2.53
N GLY A 300 -6.12 0.14 -3.34
CA GLY A 300 -6.18 -0.06 -4.78
C GLY A 300 -7.17 0.85 -5.52
N VAL A 301 -7.45 2.05 -5.00
CA VAL A 301 -8.41 3.00 -5.57
C VAL A 301 -7.76 4.30 -6.05
N LEU A 302 -6.43 4.45 -5.92
CA LEU A 302 -5.72 5.64 -6.35
C LEU A 302 -5.51 5.70 -7.88
N PHE A 303 -5.34 4.53 -8.51
CA PHE A 303 -5.19 4.38 -9.96
C PHE A 303 -6.19 3.39 -10.53
N ARG A 304 -6.32 3.38 -11.86
CA ARG A 304 -7.02 2.34 -12.61
C ARG A 304 -6.37 2.12 -13.97
N VAL A 305 -6.71 1.04 -14.65
CA VAL A 305 -6.46 0.89 -16.09
C VAL A 305 -7.60 1.57 -16.86
N GLY A 306 -7.27 2.33 -17.90
CA GLY A 306 -8.25 2.89 -18.81
C GLY A 306 -7.64 3.86 -19.81
N LYS A 307 -8.52 4.63 -20.46
CA LYS A 307 -8.12 5.57 -21.50
C LYS A 307 -7.27 6.72 -20.97
N SER A 308 -6.07 6.84 -21.51
CA SER A 308 -5.15 7.95 -21.29
C SER A 308 -5.68 9.20 -22.00
N LEU A 309 -6.09 10.22 -21.24
CA LEU A 309 -6.60 11.48 -21.83
C LEU A 309 -5.54 12.24 -22.64
N THR A 310 -4.26 12.03 -22.35
CA THR A 310 -3.15 12.73 -23.04
C THR A 310 -2.72 12.05 -24.32
N THR A 311 -2.84 10.73 -24.41
CA THR A 311 -2.29 9.94 -25.55
C THR A 311 -3.36 9.19 -26.34
N GLY A 312 -4.58 9.07 -25.81
CA GLY A 312 -5.68 8.31 -26.39
C GLY A 312 -5.58 6.79 -26.19
N GLU A 313 -4.50 6.29 -25.58
CA GLU A 313 -4.30 4.85 -25.34
C GLU A 313 -5.33 4.27 -24.36
N GLU A 314 -6.06 3.22 -24.78
CA GLU A 314 -7.19 2.64 -24.02
C GLU A 314 -6.77 1.76 -22.83
N SER A 315 -5.56 1.20 -22.84
CA SER A 315 -5.06 0.26 -21.82
C SER A 315 -3.89 0.83 -21.00
N ALA A 316 -4.03 2.06 -20.52
CA ALA A 316 -2.98 2.75 -19.77
C ALA A 316 -3.29 2.85 -18.27
N VAL A 317 -2.26 2.89 -17.43
CA VAL A 317 -2.42 3.19 -16.00
C VAL A 317 -2.65 4.70 -15.83
N VAL A 318 -3.85 5.06 -15.36
CA VAL A 318 -4.31 6.45 -15.22
C VAL A 318 -4.70 6.77 -13.78
N TRP A 319 -4.63 8.05 -13.41
CA TRP A 319 -5.08 8.54 -12.11
C TRP A 319 -6.58 8.31 -11.94
N ASN A 320 -6.99 7.83 -10.77
CA ASN A 320 -8.39 7.80 -10.37
C ASN A 320 -8.74 8.98 -9.44
N LEU A 321 -7.79 9.42 -8.60
CA LEU A 321 -7.90 10.63 -7.76
C LEU A 321 -6.95 11.73 -8.26
N HIS A 322 -7.36 13.00 -8.17
CA HIS A 322 -6.63 14.12 -8.73
C HIS A 322 -5.29 14.37 -8.02
N GLN A 323 -4.23 14.56 -8.80
CA GLN A 323 -2.86 14.75 -8.29
C GLN A 323 -2.21 16.03 -8.79
N LYS A 324 -1.26 16.52 -7.99
CA LYS A 324 -0.39 17.65 -8.31
C LYS A 324 0.88 17.21 -9.03
N THR A 325 0.85 17.15 -10.36
CA THR A 325 1.99 16.71 -11.18
C THR A 325 3.00 17.82 -11.52
N SER A 326 2.75 19.06 -11.06
CA SER A 326 3.67 20.19 -11.18
C SER A 326 3.86 20.90 -9.82
N ARG A 327 5.05 21.43 -9.55
CA ARG A 327 5.31 22.28 -8.37
C ARG A 327 4.77 23.70 -8.49
N LYS A 328 4.40 24.10 -9.70
CA LYS A 328 4.09 25.50 -10.05
C LYS A 328 3.01 25.59 -11.10
N GLY A 329 2.47 26.79 -11.26
CA GLY A 329 1.58 27.13 -12.35
C GLY A 329 0.10 26.81 -12.15
N GLY A 330 -0.31 26.62 -10.90
CA GLY A 330 -1.70 26.59 -10.46
C GLY A 330 -2.51 25.37 -10.93
N PRO A 331 -3.82 25.36 -10.61
CA PRO A 331 -4.69 24.21 -10.84
C PRO A 331 -4.80 23.81 -12.31
N THR A 332 -4.74 24.77 -13.24
CA THR A 332 -4.86 24.54 -14.69
C THR A 332 -3.68 23.73 -15.26
N ARG A 333 -2.53 23.75 -14.60
CA ARG A 333 -1.35 22.94 -14.94
C ARG A 333 -1.14 21.76 -13.99
N HIS A 334 -2.19 21.37 -13.26
CA HIS A 334 -2.11 20.35 -12.22
C HIS A 334 -0.99 20.66 -11.20
N GLY A 335 -0.78 21.94 -10.90
CA GLY A 335 0.30 22.40 -10.03
C GLY A 335 -0.17 23.31 -8.90
N TRP A 336 0.80 23.90 -8.22
CA TRP A 336 0.61 24.85 -7.12
C TRP A 336 0.78 26.29 -7.60
N PRO A 337 0.23 27.32 -6.93
CA PRO A 337 -0.59 27.25 -5.71
C PRO A 337 -1.99 26.70 -6.00
N ASP A 338 -2.59 26.05 -5.01
CA ASP A 338 -3.98 25.57 -5.04
C ASP A 338 -4.49 25.33 -3.63
N GLU A 339 -5.01 26.39 -3.02
CA GLU A 339 -5.49 26.39 -1.63
C GLU A 339 -6.63 25.40 -1.38
N THR A 340 -7.36 25.02 -2.44
CA THR A 340 -8.51 24.10 -2.35
C THR A 340 -8.13 22.64 -2.53
N TYR A 341 -6.86 22.33 -2.82
CA TYR A 341 -6.45 20.98 -3.23
C TYR A 341 -6.75 19.94 -2.15
N LEU A 342 -6.37 20.18 -0.90
CA LEU A 342 -6.55 19.19 0.17
C LEU A 342 -8.03 18.88 0.41
N MET A 343 -8.89 19.90 0.46
CA MET A 343 -10.34 19.73 0.62
C MET A 343 -10.94 18.91 -0.54
N ARG A 344 -10.51 19.16 -1.78
CA ARG A 344 -10.97 18.37 -2.93
C ARG A 344 -10.45 16.94 -2.87
N LEU A 345 -9.19 16.74 -2.52
CA LEU A 345 -8.60 15.41 -2.36
C LEU A 345 -9.33 14.62 -1.27
N GLU A 346 -9.66 15.23 -0.14
CA GLU A 346 -10.43 14.62 0.95
C GLU A 346 -11.82 14.20 0.48
N SER A 347 -12.52 15.07 -0.26
CA SER A 347 -13.82 14.77 -0.84
C SER A 347 -13.76 13.61 -1.85
N GLU A 348 -12.77 13.63 -2.75
CA GLU A 348 -12.53 12.55 -3.71
C GLU A 348 -12.18 11.23 -3.01
N CYS A 349 -11.34 11.28 -1.96
CA CYS A 349 -10.99 10.12 -1.14
C CYS A 349 -12.23 9.55 -0.42
N ALA A 350 -13.03 10.41 0.21
CA ALA A 350 -14.26 9.98 0.88
C ALA A 350 -15.24 9.31 -0.09
N ALA A 351 -15.36 9.81 -1.32
CA ALA A 351 -16.21 9.20 -2.36
C ALA A 351 -15.77 7.78 -2.74
N VAL A 352 -14.48 7.46 -2.58
CA VAL A 352 -13.91 6.11 -2.76
C VAL A 352 -13.68 5.38 -1.43
N ASN A 353 -14.33 5.83 -0.35
CA ASN A 353 -14.24 5.28 1.01
C ASN A 353 -12.80 5.26 1.56
N VAL A 354 -11.98 6.23 1.22
CA VAL A 354 -10.68 6.48 1.84
C VAL A 354 -10.86 7.62 2.83
N MET A 355 -10.73 7.32 4.11
CA MET A 355 -10.84 8.27 5.22
C MET A 355 -9.58 8.10 6.08
N LEU A 356 -9.09 9.18 6.66
CA LEU A 356 -8.10 9.07 7.73
C LEU A 356 -8.88 8.94 9.03
N ASP A 357 -8.47 8.00 9.88
CA ASP A 357 -8.91 7.99 11.26
C ASP A 357 -8.25 9.21 11.95
N ASP A 358 -9.07 10.10 12.50
CA ASP A 358 -8.62 11.33 13.17
C ASP A 358 -7.88 11.05 14.49
#